data_AF-A0A2V7JYC0-F1
#
_entry.id   AF-A0A2V7JYC0-F1
#
_cell.length_a   1.000
_cell.length_b   1.000
_cell.length_c   1.000
_cell.angle_alpha   90.00
_cell.angle_beta   90.00
_cell.angle_gamma   90.00
#
_symmetry.space_group_name_H-M   'P 1'
#
loop_
_entity.id
_entity.type
_entity.pdbx_description
1 polymer ?
#
loop_
_entity_poly.entity_id
_entity_poly.type
_entity_poly.pdbx_seq_one_letter_code
_entity_poly.pdbx_strand_id
1 'polypeptide(L)'
;MAARNSLDTGSGKDSKEKAIKTARAVLDGKMGIIEGARLLSTLAPDLVPDWNFLVLAALDSETDDLPVGKERKLWDATALAERDPVISQIEADAKQEVEVACRNILRRFDPAS
;
A
#
# COMPACT_ATOMS: atom_id res chain seq x y z
N MET A 1 -31.11 -20.37 22.17
CA MET A 1 -29.71 -20.84 21.99
C MET A 1 -29.62 -21.42 20.59
N ALA A 2 -29.03 -20.68 19.66
CA ALA A 2 -28.70 -21.16 18.32
C ALA A 2 -27.33 -20.56 17.96
N ALA A 3 -26.38 -21.42 17.66
CA ALA A 3 -25.00 -21.08 17.38
C ALA A 3 -24.91 -20.20 16.12
N ARG A 4 -24.28 -19.03 16.25
CA ARG A 4 -23.76 -18.30 15.08
C ARG A 4 -22.42 -18.91 14.70
N ASN A 5 -22.49 -19.73 13.66
CA ASN A 5 -21.36 -20.35 13.01
C ASN A 5 -20.59 -19.29 12.19
N SER A 6 -19.28 -19.19 12.43
CA SER A 6 -18.22 -18.81 11.50
C SER A 6 -18.51 -17.69 10.47
N LEU A 7 -18.24 -16.44 10.83
CA LEU A 7 -17.85 -15.39 9.88
C LEU A 7 -16.53 -14.82 10.40
N ASP A 8 -15.57 -14.61 9.50
CA ASP A 8 -14.39 -13.72 9.65
C ASP A 8 -12.97 -14.33 9.50
N THR A 9 -12.79 -15.62 9.21
CA THR A 9 -11.41 -16.15 8.98
C THR A 9 -10.88 -15.94 7.55
N GLY A 10 -11.72 -15.50 6.60
CA GLY A 10 -11.35 -15.30 5.20
C GLY A 10 -10.72 -13.93 4.89
N SER A 11 -11.30 -12.83 5.42
CA SER A 11 -10.88 -11.45 5.10
C SER A 11 -9.41 -11.20 5.49
N GLY A 12 -9.05 -11.57 6.73
CA GLY A 12 -7.69 -11.35 7.24
C GLY A 12 -6.61 -12.19 6.57
N LYS A 13 -6.93 -13.35 5.98
CA LYS A 13 -5.94 -14.16 5.25
C LYS A 13 -5.65 -13.54 3.88
N ASP A 14 -6.70 -13.13 3.17
CA ASP A 14 -6.58 -12.51 1.85
C ASP A 14 -5.86 -11.16 1.94
N SER A 15 -6.16 -10.36 2.98
CA SER A 15 -5.46 -9.10 3.25
C SER A 15 -3.98 -9.30 3.59
N LYS A 16 -3.59 -10.38 4.29
CA LYS A 16 -2.17 -10.69 4.55
C LYS A 16 -1.42 -11.03 3.27
N GLU A 17 -1.97 -11.91 2.44
CA GLU A 17 -1.35 -12.30 1.18
C GLU A 17 -1.20 -11.08 0.24
N LYS A 18 -2.21 -10.21 0.22
CA LYS A 18 -2.15 -8.97 -0.55
C LYS A 18 -1.10 -8.01 -0.02
N ALA A 19 -0.99 -7.83 1.30
CA ALA A 19 0.04 -6.99 1.91
C ALA A 19 1.46 -7.49 1.60
N ILE A 20 1.70 -8.81 1.68
CA ILE A 20 2.99 -9.42 1.32
C ILE A 20 3.33 -9.15 -0.15
N LYS A 21 2.37 -9.39 -1.06
CA LYS A 21 2.56 -9.18 -2.50
C LYS A 21 2.86 -7.71 -2.82
N THR A 22 2.10 -6.79 -2.23
CA THR A 22 2.30 -5.35 -2.43
C THR A 22 3.65 -4.89 -1.87
N ALA A 23 4.00 -5.26 -0.64
CA ALA A 23 5.27 -4.87 -0.02
C ALA A 23 6.48 -5.38 -0.83
N ARG A 24 6.42 -6.60 -1.35
CA ARG A 24 7.45 -7.12 -2.28
C ARG A 24 7.50 -6.34 -3.59
N ALA A 25 6.35 -6.05 -4.19
CA ALA A 25 6.32 -5.32 -5.45
C ALA A 25 6.92 -3.91 -5.33
N VAL A 26 6.69 -3.23 -4.20
CA VAL A 26 7.32 -1.92 -3.90
C VAL A 26 8.84 -2.08 -3.74
N LEU A 27 9.29 -3.04 -2.94
CA LEU A 27 10.74 -3.28 -2.71
C LEU A 27 11.47 -3.70 -3.99
N ASP A 28 10.81 -4.46 -4.87
CA ASP A 28 11.34 -4.88 -6.18
C ASP A 28 11.28 -3.79 -7.25
N GLY A 29 10.69 -2.62 -6.96
CA GLY A 29 10.46 -1.55 -7.94
C GLY A 29 9.45 -1.89 -9.04
N LYS A 30 8.62 -2.92 -8.84
CA LYS A 30 7.54 -3.33 -9.77
C LYS A 30 6.26 -2.53 -9.57
N MET A 31 6.15 -1.81 -8.46
CA MET A 31 5.04 -0.94 -8.09
C MET A 31 5.61 0.35 -7.51
N GLY A 32 5.01 1.49 -7.86
CA GLY A 32 5.39 2.79 -7.30
C GLY A 32 5.17 2.85 -5.79
N ILE A 33 5.91 3.73 -5.12
CA ILE A 33 5.83 3.91 -3.66
C ILE A 33 4.44 4.42 -3.25
N ILE A 34 3.90 5.41 -3.97
CA ILE A 34 2.58 5.97 -3.66
C ILE A 34 1.48 4.95 -3.94
N GLU A 35 1.55 4.25 -5.10
CA GLU A 35 0.60 3.18 -5.44
C GLU A 35 0.61 2.07 -4.38
N GLY A 36 1.80 1.66 -3.94
CA GLY A 36 1.96 0.66 -2.90
C GLY A 36 1.41 1.11 -1.55
N ALA A 37 1.70 2.34 -1.14
CA ALA A 37 1.20 2.92 0.10
C ALA A 37 -0.33 2.98 0.13
N ARG A 38 -0.95 3.46 -0.96
CA ARG A 38 -2.42 3.47 -1.15
C ARG A 38 -3.02 2.08 -1.09
N LEU A 39 -2.39 1.08 -1.69
CA LEU A 39 -2.89 -0.29 -1.61
C LEU A 39 -2.76 -0.87 -0.20
N LEU A 40 -1.65 -0.61 0.50
CA LEU A 40 -1.41 -1.11 1.85
C LEU A 40 -2.28 -0.41 2.90
N SER A 41 -2.55 0.89 2.75
CA SER A 41 -3.42 1.67 3.64
C SER A 41 -4.82 1.05 3.73
N THR A 42 -5.37 0.60 2.59
CA THR A 42 -6.69 -0.05 2.52
C THR A 42 -6.78 -1.38 3.28
N LEU A 43 -5.64 -2.02 3.59
CA LEU A 43 -5.60 -3.31 4.28
C LEU A 43 -5.44 -3.17 5.79
N ALA A 44 -5.13 -1.96 6.28
CA ALA A 44 -4.91 -1.72 7.70
C ALA A 44 -6.07 -2.17 8.61
N PRO A 45 -7.36 -1.98 8.24
CA PRO A 45 -8.49 -2.44 9.06
C PRO A 45 -8.48 -3.95 9.32
N ASP A 46 -7.98 -4.76 8.38
CA ASP A 46 -7.95 -6.23 8.48
C ASP A 46 -6.67 -6.77 9.16
N LEU A 47 -5.59 -5.98 9.17
CA LEU A 47 -4.24 -6.44 9.55
C LEU A 47 -3.77 -5.94 10.93
N VAL A 48 -4.65 -5.25 11.65
CA VAL A 48 -4.37 -4.48 12.86
C VAL A 48 -3.45 -3.29 12.54
N PRO A 49 -3.97 -2.06 12.56
CA PRO A 49 -3.18 -0.87 12.25
C PRO A 49 -2.05 -0.70 13.27
N ASP A 50 -0.83 -0.56 12.77
CA ASP A 50 0.37 -0.22 13.54
C ASP A 50 1.10 0.96 12.89
N TRP A 51 2.25 1.35 13.44
CA TRP A 51 3.04 2.47 12.92
C TRP A 51 3.37 2.35 11.43
N ASN A 52 3.61 1.14 10.93
CA ASN A 52 3.93 0.93 9.51
C ASN A 52 2.73 1.31 8.64
N PHE A 53 1.51 0.94 9.06
CA PHE A 53 0.29 1.31 8.33
C PHE A 53 -0.07 2.78 8.47
N LEU A 54 0.31 3.44 9.58
CA LEU A 54 0.09 4.89 9.75
C LEU A 54 0.94 5.70 8.77
N VAL A 55 2.22 5.35 8.59
CA VAL A 55 3.10 5.99 7.59
C VAL A 55 2.50 5.87 6.18
N LEU A 56 2.03 4.67 5.83
CA LEU A 56 1.46 4.40 4.51
C LEU A 56 0.14 5.14 4.30
N ALA A 57 -0.69 5.24 5.33
CA ALA A 57 -1.94 6.00 5.29
C ALA A 57 -1.71 7.52 5.22
N ALA A 58 -0.67 8.04 5.90
CA ALA A 58 -0.29 9.45 5.81
C ALA A 58 0.12 9.80 4.38
N LEU A 59 1.03 9.02 3.79
CA LEU A 59 1.45 9.23 2.40
C LEU A 59 0.28 9.11 1.41
N ASP A 60 -0.60 8.12 1.58
CA ASP A 60 -1.81 8.00 0.76
C ASP A 60 -2.70 9.23 0.84
N SER A 61 -2.93 9.75 2.07
CA SER A 61 -3.73 10.96 2.29
C SER A 61 -3.07 12.23 1.74
N GLU A 62 -1.74 12.32 1.75
CA GLU A 62 -1.00 13.47 1.21
C GLU A 62 -0.96 13.50 -0.32
N THR A 63 -1.27 12.36 -0.96
CA THR A 63 -1.11 12.15 -2.41
C THR A 63 -2.40 11.70 -3.08
N ASP A 64 -3.54 11.82 -2.41
CA ASP A 64 -4.85 11.33 -2.84
C ASP A 64 -5.34 11.98 -4.15
N ASP A 65 -4.80 13.15 -4.49
CA ASP A 65 -5.03 13.89 -5.74
C ASP A 65 -4.12 13.47 -6.90
N LEU A 66 -3.09 12.66 -6.65
CA LEU A 66 -2.09 12.29 -7.65
C LEU A 66 -2.49 11.05 -8.45
N PRO A 67 -2.31 11.07 -9.79
CA PRO A 67 -2.67 9.95 -10.66
C PRO A 67 -1.65 8.81 -10.58
N VAL A 68 -1.94 7.79 -9.78
CA VAL A 68 -1.08 6.60 -9.64
C VAL A 68 -1.82 5.30 -9.93
N GLY A 69 -1.07 4.28 -10.37
CA GLY A 69 -1.63 2.97 -10.69
C GLY A 69 -2.71 3.02 -11.78
N LYS A 70 -3.86 2.39 -11.50
CA LYS A 70 -4.91 2.16 -12.51
C LYS A 70 -5.64 3.42 -12.95
N GLU A 71 -5.75 4.43 -12.09
CA GLU A 71 -6.53 5.64 -12.40
C GLU A 71 -5.86 6.50 -13.47
N ARG A 72 -4.55 6.35 -13.68
CA ARG A 72 -3.80 7.01 -14.76
C ARG A 72 -4.45 6.83 -16.14
N LYS A 73 -5.19 5.73 -16.35
CA LYS A 73 -5.95 5.45 -17.59
C LYS A 73 -7.13 6.40 -17.83
N LEU A 74 -7.56 7.13 -16.80
CA LEU A 74 -8.69 8.06 -16.82
C LEU A 74 -8.24 9.52 -16.94
N TRP A 75 -6.92 9.78 -16.86
CA TRP A 75 -6.35 11.12 -16.89
C TRP A 75 -5.89 11.51 -18.31
N ASP A 76 -5.96 12.80 -18.61
CA ASP A 76 -5.39 13.35 -19.84
C ASP A 76 -3.86 13.23 -19.85
N ALA A 77 -3.27 13.02 -21.03
CA ALA A 77 -1.83 12.83 -21.18
C ALA A 77 -1.01 14.06 -20.72
N THR A 78 -1.53 15.26 -20.92
CA THR A 78 -0.89 16.51 -20.46
C THR A 78 -0.91 16.59 -18.94
N ALA A 79 -2.06 16.27 -18.32
CA ALA A 79 -2.19 16.26 -16.87
C ALA A 79 -1.26 15.23 -16.22
N LEU A 80 -1.09 14.05 -16.83
CA LEU A 80 -0.10 13.07 -16.39
C LEU A 80 1.33 13.63 -16.45
N ALA A 81 1.71 14.22 -17.59
CA ALA A 81 3.05 14.79 -17.77
C ALA A 81 3.37 15.91 -16.77
N GLU A 82 2.37 16.72 -16.39
CA GLU A 82 2.53 17.76 -15.36
C GLU A 82 2.70 17.19 -13.94
N ARG A 83 2.08 16.04 -13.63
CA ARG A 83 2.10 15.44 -12.29
C ARG A 83 3.25 14.47 -12.08
N ASP A 84 3.76 13.84 -13.13
CA ASP A 84 4.85 12.86 -13.03
C ASP A 84 6.11 13.36 -12.30
N PRO A 85 6.57 14.63 -12.46
CA PRO A 85 7.69 15.17 -11.68
C PRO A 85 7.37 15.30 -10.19
N VAL A 86 6.13 15.67 -9.84
CA VAL A 86 5.67 15.79 -8.44
C VAL A 86 5.64 14.41 -7.78
N ILE A 87 5.05 13.43 -8.47
CA ILE A 87 5.05 12.02 -8.05
C ILE A 87 6.49 11.55 -7.81
N SER A 88 7.38 11.77 -8.79
CA SER A 88 8.77 11.32 -8.70
C SER A 88 9.51 11.91 -7.50
N GLN A 89 9.28 13.18 -7.20
CA GLN A 89 9.89 13.87 -6.05
C GLN A 89 9.37 13.30 -4.72
N ILE A 90 8.05 13.17 -4.57
CA ILE A 90 7.43 12.62 -3.35
C ILE A 90 7.88 11.18 -3.12
N GLU A 91 7.93 10.35 -4.18
CA GLU A 91 8.41 8.98 -4.07
C GLU A 91 9.88 8.91 -3.65
N ALA A 92 10.73 9.82 -4.16
CA ALA A 92 12.13 9.89 -3.74
C ALA A 92 12.26 10.24 -2.25
N ASP A 93 11.46 11.19 -1.77
CA ASP A 93 11.49 11.67 -0.38
C ASP A 93 10.95 10.61 0.59
N ALA A 94 9.87 9.91 0.21
CA ALA A 94 9.22 8.90 1.04
C ALA A 94 9.91 7.52 1.00
N LYS A 95 10.83 7.29 0.04
CA LYS A 95 11.40 5.97 -0.27
C LYS A 95 11.89 5.22 0.95
N GLN A 96 12.76 5.84 1.75
CA GLN A 96 13.39 5.14 2.88
C GLN A 96 12.35 4.67 3.90
N GLU A 97 11.38 5.51 4.22
CA GLU A 97 10.36 5.22 5.23
C GLU A 97 9.40 4.12 4.77
N VAL A 98 8.92 4.23 3.53
CA VAL A 98 8.02 3.23 2.93
C VAL A 98 8.71 1.88 2.77
N GLU A 99 9.97 1.84 2.35
CA GLU A 99 10.70 0.58 2.28
C GLU A 99 10.90 -0.07 3.66
N VAL A 100 11.12 0.73 4.71
CA VAL A 100 11.18 0.21 6.09
C VAL A 100 9.84 -0.39 6.50
N ALA A 101 8.74 0.32 6.25
CA ALA A 101 7.39 -0.19 6.51
C ALA A 101 7.12 -1.51 5.75
N CYS A 102 7.46 -1.57 4.45
CA CYS A 102 7.32 -2.78 3.64
C CYS A 102 8.14 -3.95 4.19
N ARG A 103 9.41 -3.72 4.58
CA ARG A 103 10.24 -4.76 5.21
C ARG A 103 9.65 -5.25 6.53
N ASN A 104 9.07 -4.37 7.34
CA ASN A 104 8.43 -4.75 8.59
C ASN A 104 7.15 -5.58 8.37
N ILE A 105 6.34 -5.21 7.36
CA ILE A 105 5.17 -5.99 6.92
C ILE A 105 5.60 -7.41 6.52
N LEU A 106 6.67 -7.55 5.72
CA LEU A 106 7.19 -8.87 5.33
C LEU A 106 7.70 -9.67 6.52
N ARG A 107 8.47 -9.07 7.44
CA ARG A 107 8.90 -9.76 8.67
C ARG A 107 7.72 -10.25 9.51
N ARG A 108 6.62 -9.49 9.53
CA ARG A 108 5.43 -9.79 10.34
C ARG A 108 4.57 -10.89 9.72
N PHE A 109 4.39 -10.89 8.40
CA PHE A 109 3.43 -11.77 7.73
C PHE A 109 4.06 -12.86 6.87
N ASP A 110 5.37 -12.76 6.59
CA ASP A 110 6.14 -13.72 5.80
C ASP A 110 7.53 -14.00 6.43
N PRO A 111 7.60 -14.46 7.69
CA PRO A 111 8.86 -14.61 8.43
C PRO A 111 9.76 -15.75 7.92
N ALA A 112 9.28 -16.58 6.99
CA ALA A 112 9.98 -17.75 6.49
C ALA A 112 10.55 -17.57 5.07
N SER A 113 10.40 -16.39 4.47
CA SER A 113 10.89 -16.07 3.12
C SER A 113 12.15 -15.21 3.10
#